data_AF-A0A444XZ54-F1
#
_entry.id   AF-A0A444XZ54-F1
#
_cell.length_a   1.000
_cell.length_b   1.000
_cell.length_c   1.000
_cell.angle_alpha   90.00
_cell.angle_beta   90.00
_cell.angle_gamma   90.00
#
_symmetry.space_group_name_H-M   'P 1'
#
loop_
_entity.id
_entity.type
_entity.pdbx_description
1 polymer ?
#
loop_
_entity_poly.entity_id
_entity_poly.type
_entity_poly.pdbx_seq_one_letter_code
_entity_poly.pdbx_strand_id
1 'polypeptide(L)'
;MIDENLQQSNKGAVTFKWDVLKENAGIWGEADFVKTGFVDLINTTKDTTDYLWHTTSIYVGENEEFLKNGSKPVLLINSTGHALHAFVNQEYQGTGTGNGTHSPFFFKNPIPLRPGKNEIALLCLTVGLPTAGPFYDFLRAGLISVKIKGFNNGTVDLSSSAWSYKIGVQGEQLKLYQGDGWSSVKWTTTSEPPKGQALTWPSWMLRPGMNQLDWICCIWERV
;
A
#
# COMPACT_ATOMS: atom_id res chain seq x y z
N MET A 1 -4.80 59.32 11.49
CA MET A 1 -5.72 58.42 12.20
C MET A 1 -6.90 58.19 11.28
N ILE A 2 -6.97 57.01 10.67
CA ILE A 2 -8.08 56.58 9.81
C ILE A 2 -8.45 55.19 10.36
N ASP A 3 -9.73 55.03 10.68
CA ASP A 3 -10.31 53.93 11.45
C ASP A 3 -10.02 52.53 10.92
N GLU A 4 -9.59 51.66 11.83
CA GLU A 4 -9.68 50.21 11.71
C GLU A 4 -11.13 49.78 11.96
N ASN A 5 -11.86 49.38 10.90
CA ASN A 5 -12.95 48.42 11.00
C ASN A 5 -13.41 47.95 9.62
N LEU A 6 -12.72 46.93 9.10
CA LEU A 6 -13.33 45.98 8.18
C LEU A 6 -13.41 44.64 8.90
N GLN A 7 -14.46 44.47 9.71
CA GLN A 7 -14.86 43.17 10.20
C GLN A 7 -15.13 42.25 8.99
N GLN A 8 -14.28 41.24 8.83
CA GLN A 8 -14.51 40.15 7.89
C GLN A 8 -15.76 39.39 8.36
N SER A 9 -16.83 39.49 7.58
CA SER A 9 -18.07 38.77 7.81
C SER A 9 -17.79 37.27 7.82
N ASN A 10 -17.83 36.64 8.99
CA ASN A 10 -17.89 35.19 9.17
C ASN A 10 -19.23 34.67 8.67
N LYS A 11 -19.46 34.71 7.35
CA LYS A 11 -20.53 33.94 6.70
C LYS A 11 -20.07 32.48 6.66
N GLY A 12 -20.45 31.74 7.70
CA GLY A 12 -20.52 30.29 7.80
C GLY A 12 -19.40 29.55 7.07
N ALA A 13 -18.30 29.27 7.77
CA ALA A 13 -17.35 28.26 7.31
C ALA A 13 -18.13 26.95 7.09
N VAL A 14 -18.38 26.60 5.82
CA VAL A 14 -18.90 25.29 5.46
C VAL A 14 -17.82 24.30 5.88
N THR A 15 -18.02 23.66 7.03
CA THR A 15 -17.16 22.57 7.46
C THR A 15 -17.37 21.44 6.48
N PHE A 16 -16.44 21.27 5.53
CA PHE A 16 -16.45 20.13 4.64
C PHE A 16 -16.32 18.88 5.49
N LYS A 17 -17.37 18.05 5.46
CA LYS A 17 -17.35 16.72 6.08
C LYS A 17 -16.83 15.75 5.03
N TRP A 18 -15.89 14.90 5.44
CA TRP A 18 -15.27 13.88 4.60
C TRP A 18 -15.81 12.54 5.03
N ASP A 19 -16.30 11.74 4.09
CA ASP A 19 -16.61 10.34 4.37
C ASP A 19 -15.42 9.51 3.92
N VAL A 20 -14.90 8.71 4.84
CA VAL A 20 -13.64 8.00 4.67
C VAL A 20 -13.84 6.52 4.92
N LEU A 21 -13.35 5.69 4.01
CA LEU A 21 -13.20 4.25 4.21
C LEU A 21 -11.72 3.90 4.28
N LYS A 22 -11.31 3.35 5.41
CA LYS A 22 -9.96 2.78 5.57
C LYS A 22 -10.00 1.30 5.26
N GLU A 23 -9.17 0.87 4.32
CA GLU A 23 -8.97 -0.55 4.05
C GLU A 23 -7.94 -1.17 5.00
N ASN A 24 -8.08 -2.48 5.21
CA ASN A 24 -7.11 -3.25 5.95
C ASN A 24 -5.98 -3.68 5.02
N ALA A 25 -4.74 -3.63 5.52
CA ALA A 25 -3.59 -4.10 4.77
C ALA A 25 -3.54 -5.63 4.73
N GLY A 26 -3.16 -6.19 3.59
CA GLY A 26 -3.01 -7.64 3.39
C GLY A 26 -4.22 -8.29 2.70
N ILE A 27 -4.40 -9.58 2.97
CA ILE A 27 -5.45 -10.39 2.34
C ILE A 27 -6.81 -10.02 2.95
N TRP A 28 -7.71 -9.51 2.11
CA TRP A 28 -9.12 -9.36 2.45
C TRP A 28 -9.88 -10.65 2.11
N GLY A 29 -10.67 -11.16 3.07
CA GLY A 29 -11.38 -12.45 2.92
C GLY A 29 -10.43 -13.64 2.84
N GLU A 30 -10.52 -14.43 1.77
CA GLU A 30 -9.62 -15.54 1.48
C GLU A 30 -8.56 -15.15 0.43
N ALA A 31 -7.37 -15.73 0.55
CA ALA A 31 -6.32 -15.56 -0.47
C ALA A 31 -6.77 -16.21 -1.78
N ASP A 32 -6.49 -15.58 -2.91
CA ASP A 32 -6.84 -16.14 -4.22
C ASP A 32 -5.98 -17.38 -4.52
N PHE A 33 -4.73 -17.37 -4.06
CA PHE A 33 -3.84 -18.52 -4.10
C PHE A 33 -2.65 -18.36 -3.16
N VAL A 34 -1.93 -19.46 -2.91
CA VAL A 34 -0.67 -19.50 -2.15
C VAL A 34 0.41 -20.11 -3.03
N LYS A 35 1.59 -19.49 -3.06
CA LYS A 35 2.73 -20.00 -3.83
C LYS A 35 4.04 -19.80 -3.07
N THR A 36 4.95 -20.77 -3.21
CA THR A 36 6.32 -20.61 -2.75
C THR A 36 7.11 -19.76 -3.74
N GLY A 37 7.73 -18.69 -3.25
CA GLY A 37 8.44 -17.70 -4.07
C GLY A 37 7.53 -16.74 -4.83
N PHE A 38 8.12 -15.78 -5.54
CA PHE A 38 7.39 -14.68 -6.16
C PHE A 38 6.72 -15.03 -7.49
N VAL A 39 5.65 -14.29 -7.79
CA VAL A 39 4.96 -14.32 -9.08
C VAL A 39 5.23 -13.02 -9.82
N ASP A 40 5.11 -13.09 -11.15
CA ASP A 40 5.12 -11.89 -11.98
C ASP A 40 3.78 -11.15 -11.81
N LEU A 41 3.85 -9.86 -11.50
CA LEU A 41 2.72 -8.98 -11.22
C LEU A 41 1.80 -8.89 -12.43
N ILE A 42 2.34 -8.57 -13.61
CA ILE A 42 1.59 -8.34 -14.86
C ILE A 42 0.86 -9.61 -15.28
N ASN A 43 1.56 -10.74 -15.30
CA ASN A 43 0.98 -12.03 -15.67
C ASN A 43 -0.07 -12.52 -14.66
N THR A 44 0.05 -12.13 -13.39
CA THR A 44 -0.92 -12.51 -12.35
C THR A 44 -2.19 -11.66 -12.44
N THR A 45 -2.06 -10.34 -12.58
CA THR A 45 -3.22 -9.44 -12.65
C THR A 45 -3.87 -9.43 -14.02
N LYS A 46 -3.15 -9.83 -15.08
CA LYS A 46 -3.63 -9.85 -16.47
C LYS A 46 -4.26 -8.53 -16.89
N ASP A 47 -3.70 -7.42 -16.44
CA ASP A 47 -4.18 -6.06 -16.71
C ASP A 47 -5.62 -5.78 -16.24
N THR A 48 -6.13 -6.58 -15.29
CA THR A 48 -7.47 -6.36 -14.70
C THR A 48 -7.44 -5.39 -13.52
N THR A 49 -6.29 -5.25 -12.87
CA THR A 49 -6.00 -4.34 -11.76
C THR A 49 -4.51 -4.04 -11.73
N ASP A 50 -4.16 -2.86 -11.24
CA ASP A 50 -2.77 -2.47 -11.01
C ASP A 50 -2.20 -3.08 -9.73
N TYR A 51 -3.03 -3.66 -8.86
CA TYR A 51 -2.67 -4.00 -7.48
C TYR A 51 -2.55 -5.50 -7.23
N LEU A 52 -1.49 -5.92 -6.54
CA LEU A 52 -1.33 -7.29 -6.05
C LEU A 52 -0.73 -7.32 -4.64
N TRP A 53 -1.50 -7.89 -3.72
CA TRP A 53 -1.06 -8.18 -2.36
C TRP A 53 -0.19 -9.43 -2.32
N HIS A 54 0.93 -9.31 -1.62
CA HIS A 54 1.82 -10.40 -1.25
C HIS A 54 1.91 -10.43 0.27
N THR A 55 1.37 -11.47 0.89
CA THR A 55 1.36 -11.59 2.36
C THR A 55 2.11 -12.83 2.80
N THR A 56 3.02 -12.67 3.76
CA THR A 56 3.70 -13.78 4.41
C THR A 56 3.75 -13.56 5.92
N SER A 57 4.10 -14.59 6.66
CA SER A 57 4.25 -14.52 8.11
C SER A 57 5.62 -15.00 8.53
N ILE A 58 6.20 -14.32 9.52
CA ILE A 58 7.46 -14.70 10.14
C ILE A 58 7.25 -14.91 11.63
N TYR A 59 8.01 -15.84 12.21
CA TYR A 59 8.03 -16.06 13.66
C TYR A 59 9.27 -15.41 14.26
N VAL A 60 9.07 -14.62 15.30
CA VAL A 60 10.13 -13.92 16.03
C VAL A 60 10.25 -14.55 17.42
N GLY A 61 11.42 -15.08 17.74
CA GLY A 61 11.68 -15.65 19.06
C GLY A 61 11.76 -14.56 20.14
N GLU A 62 11.33 -14.88 21.36
CA GLU A 62 11.41 -13.95 22.51
C GLU A 62 12.85 -13.57 22.89
N ASN A 63 13.82 -14.38 22.45
CA ASN A 63 15.24 -14.20 22.76
C ASN A 63 15.99 -13.26 21.80
N GLU A 64 15.32 -12.74 20.77
CA GLU A 64 15.94 -11.81 19.81
C GLU A 64 16.46 -10.55 20.50
N GLU A 65 17.69 -10.16 20.21
CA GLU A 65 18.35 -9.03 20.87
C GLU A 65 17.67 -7.70 20.57
N PHE A 66 17.12 -7.56 19.36
CA PHE A 66 16.44 -6.33 18.93
C PHE A 66 15.20 -6.02 19.79
N LEU A 67 14.55 -7.04 20.36
CA LEU A 67 13.44 -6.87 21.30
C LEU A 67 13.91 -6.33 22.66
N LYS A 68 15.13 -6.67 23.08
CA LYS A 68 15.69 -6.30 24.40
C LYS A 68 16.32 -4.92 24.39
N ASN A 69 17.04 -4.59 23.31
CA ASN A 69 17.79 -3.33 23.18
C ASN A 69 16.98 -2.21 22.50
N GLY A 70 15.76 -2.50 22.02
CA GLY A 70 14.90 -1.55 21.32
C GLY A 70 15.35 -1.19 19.90
N SER A 71 16.35 -1.89 19.35
CA SER A 71 16.72 -1.75 17.94
C SER A 71 15.65 -2.34 17.02
N LYS A 72 15.64 -1.90 15.77
CA LYS A 72 14.66 -2.36 14.77
C LYS A 72 15.36 -3.14 13.67
N PRO A 73 14.93 -4.37 13.38
CA PRO A 73 15.40 -5.08 12.20
C PRO A 73 15.01 -4.30 10.93
N VAL A 74 15.80 -4.48 9.88
CA VAL A 74 15.66 -3.70 8.65
C VAL A 74 15.11 -4.60 7.54
N LEU A 75 13.94 -4.22 7.02
CA LEU A 75 13.32 -4.82 5.85
C LEU A 75 14.01 -4.30 4.59
N LEU A 76 14.47 -5.23 3.76
CA LEU A 76 15.15 -4.98 2.50
C LEU A 76 14.36 -5.66 1.39
N ILE A 77 13.88 -4.87 0.42
CA ILE A 77 13.09 -5.39 -0.69
C ILE A 77 13.73 -4.91 -1.99
N ASN A 78 13.95 -5.85 -2.90
CA ASN A 78 14.36 -5.57 -4.26
C ASN A 78 13.20 -5.90 -5.19
N SER A 79 12.81 -4.97 -6.06
CA SER A 79 11.67 -5.09 -6.96
C SER A 79 12.03 -4.58 -8.34
N THR A 80 11.45 -5.16 -9.40
CA THR A 80 11.59 -4.65 -10.77
C THR A 80 10.62 -3.49 -11.10
N GLY A 81 9.73 -3.11 -10.18
CA GLY A 81 8.85 -1.94 -10.33
C GLY A 81 7.37 -2.23 -10.07
N HIS A 82 6.47 -1.25 -10.19
CA HIS A 82 6.74 0.20 -10.33
C HIS A 82 6.74 0.90 -8.97
N ALA A 83 5.88 0.46 -8.06
CA ALA A 83 5.88 0.89 -6.68
C ALA A 83 5.45 -0.26 -5.75
N LEU A 84 5.70 -0.03 -4.47
CA LEU A 84 5.44 -0.95 -3.37
C LEU A 84 5.02 -0.15 -2.16
N HIS A 85 3.98 -0.60 -1.47
CA HIS A 85 3.71 -0.22 -0.09
C HIS A 85 3.97 -1.40 0.85
N ALA A 86 4.77 -1.17 1.88
CA ALA A 86 5.11 -2.19 2.87
C ALA A 86 4.30 -1.99 4.16
N PHE A 87 3.74 -3.08 4.66
CA PHE A 87 3.00 -3.14 5.91
C PHE A 87 3.52 -4.27 6.78
N VAL A 88 3.55 -4.02 8.09
CA VAL A 88 3.90 -5.03 9.09
C VAL A 88 2.83 -5.01 10.16
N ASN A 89 2.22 -6.17 10.42
CA ASN A 89 1.10 -6.30 11.36
C ASN A 89 -0.03 -5.29 11.11
N GLN A 90 -0.41 -5.09 9.84
CA GLN A 90 -1.37 -4.09 9.37
C GLN A 90 -0.95 -2.62 9.52
N GLU A 91 0.24 -2.34 10.04
CA GLU A 91 0.76 -0.97 10.15
C GLU A 91 1.64 -0.61 8.96
N TYR A 92 1.40 0.57 8.39
CA TYR A 92 2.16 1.08 7.26
C TYR A 92 3.61 1.39 7.65
N GLN A 93 4.55 0.89 6.85
CA GLN A 93 5.98 1.07 7.08
C GLN A 93 6.59 2.08 6.10
N GLY A 94 6.15 2.09 4.84
CA GLY A 94 6.68 3.01 3.84
C GLY A 94 6.36 2.60 2.40
N THR A 95 6.77 3.47 1.48
CA THR A 95 6.68 3.26 0.04
C THR A 95 8.07 3.09 -0.55
N GLY A 96 8.22 2.16 -1.49
CA GLY A 96 9.34 2.13 -2.44
C GLY A 96 8.81 2.39 -3.84
N THR A 97 9.47 3.24 -4.60
CA THR A 97 9.10 3.54 -5.99
C THR A 97 10.33 3.49 -6.88
N GLY A 98 10.12 3.03 -8.12
CA GLY A 98 11.04 3.30 -9.22
C GLY A 98 10.90 4.75 -9.70
N ASN A 99 11.76 5.14 -10.63
CA ASN A 99 11.59 6.37 -11.38
C ASN A 99 10.98 6.05 -12.75
N GLY A 100 10.31 7.01 -13.41
CA GLY A 100 9.60 6.80 -14.67
C GLY A 100 10.47 6.27 -15.83
N THR A 101 11.80 6.42 -15.74
CA THR A 101 12.78 5.87 -16.69
C THR A 101 13.48 4.60 -16.21
N HIS A 102 13.38 4.28 -14.92
CA HIS A 102 14.02 3.13 -14.29
C HIS A 102 13.14 2.58 -13.17
N SER A 103 12.32 1.59 -13.55
CA SER A 103 11.34 0.95 -12.67
C SER A 103 11.93 0.15 -11.50
N PRO A 104 13.08 -0.54 -11.63
CA PRO A 104 13.66 -1.28 -10.51
C PRO A 104 14.08 -0.38 -9.35
N PHE A 105 13.78 -0.81 -8.13
CA PHE A 105 14.13 -0.08 -6.92
C PHE A 105 14.49 -0.99 -5.76
N PHE A 106 15.21 -0.41 -4.80
CA PHE A 106 15.56 -1.04 -3.54
C PHE A 106 14.91 -0.30 -2.38
N PHE A 107 14.00 -0.96 -1.68
CA PHE A 107 13.37 -0.45 -0.49
C PHE A 107 14.13 -0.92 0.75
N LYS A 108 14.42 0.02 1.66
CA LYS A 108 15.11 -0.23 2.92
C LYS A 108 14.42 0.54 4.02
N ASN A 109 13.86 -0.17 5.00
CA ASN A 109 13.21 0.50 6.12
C ASN A 109 13.32 -0.31 7.42
N PRO A 110 13.64 0.31 8.57
CA PRO A 110 13.51 -0.33 9.87
C PRO A 110 12.05 -0.62 10.17
N ILE A 111 11.73 -1.86 10.59
CA ILE A 111 10.36 -2.29 10.86
C ILE A 111 10.18 -2.73 12.33
N PRO A 112 9.05 -2.42 12.96
CA PRO A 112 8.72 -2.93 14.28
C PRO A 112 8.29 -4.40 14.17
N LEU A 113 8.96 -5.28 14.90
CA LEU A 113 8.56 -6.67 15.07
C LEU A 113 8.25 -6.94 16.53
N ARG A 114 7.23 -7.76 16.80
CA ARG A 114 6.85 -8.22 18.13
C ARG A 114 7.24 -9.68 18.34
N PRO A 115 7.34 -10.19 19.58
CA PRO A 115 7.48 -11.62 19.82
C PRO A 115 6.34 -12.42 19.19
N GLY A 116 6.65 -13.61 18.67
CA GLY A 116 5.68 -14.51 18.05
C GLY A 116 5.44 -14.22 16.56
N LYS A 117 4.21 -14.45 16.10
CA LYS A 117 3.83 -14.32 14.68
C LYS A 117 3.69 -12.85 14.28
N ASN A 118 4.45 -12.46 13.26
CA ASN A 118 4.34 -11.16 12.60
C ASN A 118 3.93 -11.37 11.15
N GLU A 119 3.00 -10.55 10.68
CA GLU A 119 2.57 -10.55 9.29
C GLU A 119 3.29 -9.45 8.53
N ILE A 120 3.74 -9.77 7.32
CA ILE A 120 4.32 -8.83 6.37
C ILE A 120 3.43 -8.85 5.15
N ALA A 121 2.78 -7.71 4.90
CA ALA A 121 1.92 -7.51 3.75
C ALA A 121 2.55 -6.46 2.84
N LEU A 122 2.76 -6.83 1.59
CA LEU A 122 3.37 -5.99 0.57
C LEU A 122 2.34 -5.78 -0.53
N LEU A 123 1.99 -4.52 -0.79
CA LEU A 123 1.18 -4.17 -1.95
C LEU A 123 2.10 -3.72 -3.06
N CYS A 124 2.24 -4.53 -4.10
CA CYS A 124 2.95 -4.14 -5.31
C CYS A 124 1.96 -3.56 -6.30
N LEU A 125 2.39 -2.54 -7.04
CA LEU A 125 1.57 -1.92 -8.06
C LEU A 125 2.33 -1.56 -9.33
N THR A 126 1.61 -1.65 -10.45
CA THR A 126 2.02 -1.13 -11.76
C THR A 126 1.54 0.31 -11.92
N VAL A 127 2.35 1.15 -12.58
CA VAL A 127 1.93 2.48 -13.03
C VAL A 127 2.07 2.48 -14.54
N GLY A 128 1.01 2.01 -15.22
CA GLY A 128 1.01 1.80 -16.66
C GLY A 128 1.92 0.66 -17.13
N LEU A 129 1.73 0.28 -18.39
CA LEU A 129 2.54 -0.74 -19.07
C LEU A 129 3.41 -0.10 -20.15
N PRO A 130 4.66 -0.57 -20.35
CA PRO A 130 5.49 -0.10 -21.45
C PRO A 130 4.83 -0.37 -22.80
N THR A 131 4.69 0.65 -23.65
CA THR A 131 3.97 0.56 -24.94
C THR A 131 4.88 0.49 -26.16
N ALA A 132 6.20 0.66 -26.00
CA ALA A 132 7.17 0.67 -27.09
C ALA A 132 8.57 0.24 -26.63
N GLY A 133 9.32 -0.41 -27.53
CA GLY A 133 10.70 -0.86 -27.31
C GLY A 133 10.93 -2.29 -27.85
N PRO A 134 12.18 -2.78 -27.88
CA PRO A 134 12.41 -4.20 -28.11
C PRO A 134 12.00 -5.02 -26.87
N PHE A 135 11.22 -6.09 -27.06
CA PHE A 135 10.83 -7.06 -26.02
C PHE A 135 9.98 -6.51 -24.86
N TYR A 136 9.24 -5.41 -25.06
CA TYR A 136 8.41 -4.83 -23.99
C TYR A 136 7.34 -5.79 -23.45
N ASP A 137 6.81 -6.68 -24.29
CA ASP A 137 5.88 -7.75 -23.91
C ASP A 137 6.48 -8.78 -22.91
N PHE A 138 7.80 -8.83 -22.79
CA PHE A 138 8.51 -9.74 -21.88
C PHE A 138 8.98 -9.05 -20.60
N LEU A 139 8.68 -7.76 -20.42
CA LEU A 139 9.03 -7.03 -19.21
C LEU A 139 8.24 -7.60 -18.03
N ARG A 140 8.97 -7.88 -16.96
CA ARG A 140 8.43 -8.46 -15.73
C ARG A 140 8.39 -7.41 -14.63
N ALA A 141 7.28 -7.35 -13.92
CA ALA A 141 7.12 -6.51 -12.74
C ALA A 141 6.92 -7.39 -11.50
N GLY A 142 7.51 -7.01 -10.38
CA GLY A 142 7.31 -7.71 -9.12
C GLY A 142 8.55 -7.83 -8.25
N LEU A 143 8.40 -8.60 -7.18
CA LEU A 143 9.43 -8.80 -6.16
C LEU A 143 10.54 -9.72 -6.67
N ILE A 144 11.79 -9.30 -6.49
CA ILE A 144 12.99 -10.11 -6.75
C ILE A 144 13.46 -10.77 -5.45
N SER A 145 13.53 -9.99 -4.36
CA SER A 145 13.97 -10.50 -3.07
C SER A 145 13.36 -9.72 -1.92
N VAL A 146 13.02 -10.43 -0.84
CA VAL A 146 12.57 -9.83 0.42
C VAL A 146 13.42 -10.43 1.54
N LYS A 147 14.16 -9.58 2.25
CA LYS A 147 15.10 -9.98 3.30
C LYS A 147 14.93 -9.10 4.53
N ILE A 148 15.21 -9.66 5.69
CA ILE A 148 15.19 -8.91 6.96
C ILE A 148 16.52 -9.10 7.66
N LYS A 149 17.23 -7.98 7.89
CA LYS A 149 18.50 -7.97 8.61
C LYS A 149 18.29 -7.58 10.07
N GLY A 150 19.09 -8.15 10.96
CA GLY A 150 19.11 -7.77 12.37
C GLY A 150 18.51 -8.81 13.30
N PHE A 151 18.29 -10.04 12.84
CA PHE A 151 18.04 -11.18 13.71
C PHE A 151 19.36 -11.65 14.34
N ASN A 152 19.30 -12.34 15.47
CA ASN A 152 20.46 -12.93 16.13
C ASN A 152 21.22 -13.89 15.20
N ASN A 153 20.47 -14.66 14.40
CA ASN A 153 21.02 -15.59 13.40
C ASN A 153 21.38 -14.88 12.06
N GLY A 154 21.43 -13.54 12.05
CA GLY A 154 21.84 -12.74 10.90
C GLY A 154 20.68 -12.22 10.05
N THR A 155 20.60 -12.70 8.80
CA THR A 155 19.61 -12.23 7.82
C THR A 155 18.61 -13.34 7.50
N VAL A 156 17.33 -13.05 7.64
CA VAL A 156 16.24 -13.93 7.22
C VAL A 156 15.88 -13.61 5.78
N ASP A 157 15.90 -14.61 4.89
CA ASP A 157 15.51 -14.47 3.49
C ASP A 157 14.11 -15.05 3.27
N LEU A 158 13.16 -14.20 2.88
CA LEU A 158 11.76 -14.58 2.64
C LEU A 158 11.46 -14.84 1.16
N SER A 159 12.47 -14.74 0.29
CA SER A 159 12.28 -14.86 -1.16
C SER A 159 11.84 -16.25 -1.60
N SER A 160 12.13 -17.28 -0.79
CA SER A 160 11.68 -18.67 -1.01
C SER A 160 10.61 -19.12 -0.01
N SER A 161 10.00 -18.18 0.73
CA SER A 161 8.90 -18.50 1.64
C SER A 161 7.58 -18.72 0.90
N ALA A 162 6.59 -19.26 1.61
CA ALA A 162 5.22 -19.30 1.12
C ALA A 162 4.60 -17.89 1.22
N TRP A 163 4.04 -17.43 0.10
CA TRP A 163 3.35 -16.15 -0.02
C TRP A 163 1.89 -16.40 -0.38
N SER A 164 1.00 -15.74 0.35
CA SER A 164 -0.42 -15.66 0.04
C SER A 164 -0.68 -14.46 -0.83
N TYR A 165 -1.48 -14.63 -1.88
CA TYR A 165 -1.71 -13.61 -2.89
C TYR A 165 -3.17 -13.17 -2.92
N LYS A 166 -3.39 -11.86 -3.08
CA LYS A 166 -4.71 -11.29 -3.36
C LYS A 166 -4.62 -10.30 -4.50
N ILE A 167 -5.42 -10.52 -5.53
CA ILE A 167 -5.50 -9.68 -6.72
C ILE A 167 -6.45 -8.53 -6.42
N GLY A 168 -5.97 -7.29 -6.61
CA GLY A 168 -6.75 -6.08 -6.39
C GLY A 168 -6.88 -5.66 -4.91
N VAL A 169 -7.43 -4.47 -4.73
CA VAL A 169 -7.76 -3.92 -3.40
C VAL A 169 -9.26 -4.08 -3.09
N GLN A 170 -9.62 -3.98 -1.81
CA GLN A 170 -11.00 -4.32 -1.38
C GLN A 170 -12.04 -3.38 -2.02
N GLY A 171 -11.69 -2.10 -2.17
CA GLY A 171 -12.55 -1.06 -2.75
C GLY A 171 -12.82 -1.27 -4.23
N GLU A 172 -11.90 -1.88 -4.98
CA GLU A 172 -12.12 -2.27 -6.38
C GLU A 172 -13.18 -3.38 -6.46
N GLN A 173 -13.07 -4.39 -5.58
CA GLN A 173 -14.02 -5.50 -5.54
C GLN A 173 -15.43 -5.04 -5.13
N LEU A 174 -15.51 -4.10 -4.18
CA LEU A 174 -16.76 -3.50 -3.73
C LEU A 174 -17.30 -2.45 -4.70
N LYS A 175 -16.57 -2.19 -5.80
CA LYS A 175 -16.91 -1.20 -6.82
C LYS A 175 -17.29 0.13 -6.20
N LEU A 176 -16.52 0.61 -5.21
CA LEU A 176 -16.86 1.84 -4.48
C LEU A 176 -17.02 3.03 -5.43
N TYR A 177 -16.29 3.03 -6.55
CA TYR A 177 -16.37 4.00 -7.64
C TYR A 177 -17.70 4.00 -8.41
N GLN A 178 -18.57 3.01 -8.18
CA GLN A 178 -19.93 2.93 -8.72
C GLN A 178 -20.93 3.35 -7.64
N GLY A 179 -22.00 4.06 -8.04
CA GLY A 179 -22.94 4.67 -7.09
C GLY A 179 -23.69 3.70 -6.17
N ASP A 180 -23.75 2.42 -6.54
CA ASP A 180 -24.32 1.32 -5.75
C ASP A 180 -23.38 0.80 -4.65
N GLY A 181 -22.06 0.84 -4.89
CA GLY A 181 -21.02 0.41 -3.96
C GLY A 181 -20.98 1.24 -2.66
N TRP A 182 -21.44 2.49 -2.70
CA TRP A 182 -21.49 3.38 -1.54
C TRP A 182 -22.27 2.81 -0.34
N SER A 183 -23.38 2.11 -0.62
CA SER A 183 -24.27 1.56 0.40
C SER A 183 -23.74 0.27 1.06
N SER A 184 -22.72 -0.35 0.47
CA SER A 184 -22.17 -1.64 0.90
C SER A 184 -21.18 -1.53 2.07
N VAL A 185 -20.73 -0.32 2.40
CA VAL A 185 -19.69 -0.06 3.40
C VAL A 185 -20.11 0.98 4.43
N LYS A 186 -19.57 0.85 5.65
CA LYS A 186 -19.73 1.84 6.71
C LYS A 186 -18.67 2.92 6.58
N TRP A 187 -19.06 4.06 6.05
CA TRP A 187 -18.22 5.25 5.96
C TRP A 187 -18.03 5.88 7.34
N THR A 188 -16.83 6.39 7.60
CA THR A 188 -16.55 7.20 8.78
C THR A 188 -16.49 8.67 8.39
N THR A 189 -17.37 9.49 8.96
CA THR A 189 -17.39 10.92 8.69
C THR A 189 -16.36 11.66 9.56
N THR A 190 -15.41 12.34 8.95
CA THR A 190 -14.40 13.17 9.61
C THR A 190 -14.54 14.64 9.22
N SER A 191 -14.17 15.55 10.13
CA SER A 191 -14.15 17.00 9.88
C SER A 191 -12.90 17.46 9.11
N GLU A 192 -11.88 16.60 9.03
CA GLU A 192 -10.61 16.86 8.37
C GLU A 192 -10.29 15.71 7.40
N PRO A 193 -9.61 15.99 6.28
CA PRO A 193 -9.19 14.94 5.36
C PRO A 193 -8.21 13.99 6.08
N PRO A 194 -8.26 12.69 5.79
CA PRO A 194 -7.38 11.71 6.43
C PRO A 194 -5.94 11.96 6.01
N LYS A 195 -5.17 12.62 6.87
CA LYS A 195 -3.75 12.91 6.62
C LYS A 195 -2.87 11.75 7.06
N GLY A 196 -1.97 11.33 6.18
CA GLY A 196 -0.96 10.30 6.49
C GLY A 196 -1.49 8.88 6.71
N GLN A 197 -2.73 8.59 6.30
CA GLN A 197 -3.30 7.24 6.37
C GLN A 197 -3.23 6.60 4.98
N ALA A 198 -2.32 5.64 4.80
CA ALA A 198 -2.33 4.77 3.62
C ALA A 198 -3.64 3.94 3.57
N LEU A 199 -4.02 3.45 2.39
CA LEU A 199 -5.21 2.62 2.19
C LEU A 199 -6.54 3.34 2.50
N THR A 200 -6.66 4.60 2.07
CA THR A 200 -7.82 5.42 2.43
C THR A 200 -8.59 5.90 1.21
N TRP A 201 -9.89 5.62 1.20
CA TRP A 201 -10.83 6.12 0.17
C TRP A 201 -11.60 7.32 0.71
N PRO A 202 -11.31 8.54 0.27
CA PRO A 202 -12.15 9.69 0.55
C PRO A 202 -13.32 9.84 -0.45
N SER A 203 -14.47 10.24 0.06
CA SER A 203 -15.73 10.28 -0.71
C SER A 203 -15.78 11.25 -1.89
N TRP A 204 -14.99 12.32 -1.88
CA TRP A 204 -14.97 13.30 -2.98
C TRP A 204 -14.38 12.74 -4.28
N MET A 205 -13.60 11.64 -4.20
CA MET A 205 -13.10 10.93 -5.38
C MET A 205 -14.22 10.23 -6.14
N LEU A 206 -15.35 9.93 -5.48
CA LEU A 206 -16.48 9.17 -6.05
C LEU A 206 -17.44 10.03 -6.90
N ARG A 207 -17.01 11.24 -7.30
CA ARG A 207 -17.82 12.10 -8.19
C ARG A 207 -17.75 11.58 -9.64
N PRO A 208 -18.88 11.54 -10.36
CA PRO A 208 -18.88 11.14 -11.77
C PRO A 208 -17.93 12.03 -12.60
N GLY A 209 -16.93 11.45 -13.24
CA GLY A 209 -16.05 12.14 -14.20
C GLY A 209 -14.53 12.09 -13.94
N MET A 210 -14.05 11.52 -12.82
CA MET A 210 -12.59 11.32 -12.60
C MET A 210 -12.10 10.03 -13.27
N ASN A 211 -10.97 10.10 -13.99
CA ASN A 211 -10.36 8.95 -14.67
C ASN A 211 -9.65 8.03 -13.67
N GLN A 212 -9.45 6.74 -13.99
CA GLN A 212 -8.86 5.71 -13.11
C GLN A 212 -7.46 6.07 -12.56
N LEU A 213 -6.67 6.90 -13.24
CA LEU A 213 -5.33 7.29 -12.82
C LEU A 213 -5.34 8.33 -11.68
N ASP A 214 -6.33 9.22 -11.64
CA ASP A 214 -6.49 10.22 -10.57
C ASP A 214 -6.76 9.57 -9.18
N TRP A 215 -7.24 8.32 -9.18
CA TRP A 215 -7.52 7.54 -7.97
C TRP A 215 -6.26 6.95 -7.34
N ILE A 216 -5.32 6.51 -8.17
CA ILE A 216 -4.09 5.83 -7.74
C ILE A 216 -3.25 6.74 -6.85
N CYS A 217 -3.18 8.04 -7.14
CA CYS A 217 -2.41 8.99 -6.32
C CYS A 217 -3.06 9.27 -4.96
N CYS A 218 -4.39 9.37 -4.88
CA CYS A 218 -5.06 9.85 -3.66
C CYS A 218 -5.27 8.78 -2.57
N ILE A 219 -5.27 7.48 -2.91
CA ILE A 219 -5.41 6.37 -1.93
C ILE A 219 -4.12 6.20 -1.09
N TRP A 220 -2.99 6.72 -1.59
CA TRP A 220 -1.65 6.34 -1.15
C TRP A 220 -0.71 7.50 -0.82
N GLU A 221 -0.98 8.71 -1.31
CA GLU A 221 -0.17 9.90 -0.99
C GLU A 221 -0.75 10.74 0.16
N ARG A 222 0.15 11.32 0.96
CA ARG A 222 -0.19 12.20 2.09
C ARG A 222 -0.86 13.48 1.56
N VAL A 223 -2.16 13.61 1.78
CA VAL A 223 -2.81 14.93 1.90
C VAL A 223 -2.53 15.51 3.29
#